data_AF-A0A6G7X7T0-F1
#
_entry.id   AF-A0A6G7X7T0-F1
#
_cell.length_a   1.000
_cell.length_b   1.000
_cell.length_c   1.000
_cell.angle_alpha   90.00
_cell.angle_beta   90.00
_cell.angle_gamma   90.00
#
_symmetry.space_group_name_H-M   'P 1'
#
loop_
_entity.id
_entity.type
_entity.pdbx_description
1 polymer ?
#
loop_
_entity_poly.entity_id
_entity_poly.type
_entity_poly.pdbx_seq_one_letter_code
_entity_poly.pdbx_strand_id
1 'polypeptide(L)'
;MDFEELSKHYMEKYNELTEKRDNSGIINTIEDINEAILGSNMERVNDDYCKILDWNFYVANIEGARIALNAQFSFLHLPSAMLFSIAFDEDEKKWKFNAEIK
;
A
#
# COMPACT_ATOMS: atom_id res chain seq x y z
N MET A 1 -7.04 20.24 -18.40
CA MET A 1 -6.63 19.97 -17.01
C MET A 1 -5.15 20.30 -16.94
N ASP A 2 -4.80 21.28 -16.12
CA ASP A 2 -3.43 21.77 -15.98
C ASP A 2 -2.58 20.77 -15.16
N PHE A 3 -1.27 20.77 -15.32
CA PHE A 3 -0.38 19.87 -14.56
C PHE A 3 -0.49 20.14 -13.05
N GLU A 4 -0.78 21.38 -12.64
CA GLU A 4 -1.02 21.75 -11.25
C GLU A 4 -2.27 21.04 -10.67
N GLU A 5 -3.35 20.96 -11.44
CA GLU A 5 -4.58 20.27 -11.03
C GLU A 5 -4.35 18.77 -10.91
N LEU A 6 -3.63 18.17 -11.86
CA LEU A 6 -3.28 16.75 -11.85
C LEU A 6 -2.37 16.39 -10.67
N SER A 7 -1.35 17.20 -10.40
CA SER A 7 -0.44 17.05 -9.26
C SER A 7 -1.19 17.17 -7.93
N LYS A 8 -2.07 18.18 -7.81
CA LYS A 8 -2.90 18.36 -6.63
C LYS A 8 -3.81 17.16 -6.39
N HIS A 9 -4.49 16.69 -7.44
CA HIS A 9 -5.37 15.52 -7.33
C HIS A 9 -4.61 14.26 -6.89
N TYR A 10 -3.41 14.05 -7.41
CA TYR A 10 -2.55 12.97 -6.95
C TYR A 10 -2.22 13.09 -5.45
N MET A 11 -1.81 14.28 -5.00
CA MET A 11 -1.47 14.52 -3.60
C MET A 11 -2.67 14.34 -2.67
N GLU A 12 -3.88 14.71 -3.09
CA GLU A 12 -5.11 14.42 -2.35
C GLU A 12 -5.29 12.91 -2.17
N LYS A 13 -5.13 12.10 -3.22
CA LYS A 13 -5.22 10.63 -3.13
C LYS A 13 -4.11 10.01 -2.29
N TYR A 14 -2.90 10.56 -2.36
CA TYR A 14 -1.78 10.13 -1.53
C TYR A 14 -2.04 10.40 -0.04
N ASN A 15 -2.61 11.57 0.29
CA ASN A 15 -2.98 11.90 1.67
C ASN A 15 -4.13 11.02 2.17
N GLU A 16 -5.17 10.79 1.34
CA GLU A 16 -6.25 9.85 1.65
C GLU A 16 -5.70 8.44 1.94
N LEU A 17 -4.70 7.96 1.19
CA LEU A 17 -4.04 6.68 1.44
C LEU A 17 -3.38 6.64 2.81
N THR A 18 -2.70 7.73 3.19
CA THR A 18 -2.04 7.85 4.50
C THR A 18 -3.05 7.78 5.63
N GLU A 19 -4.14 8.56 5.53
CA GLU A 19 -5.23 8.52 6.52
C GLU A 19 -5.91 7.14 6.57
N LYS A 20 -6.11 6.50 5.42
CA LYS A 20 -6.72 5.18 5.35
C LYS A 20 -5.83 4.13 5.99
N ARG A 21 -4.51 4.21 5.85
CA ARG A 21 -3.57 3.29 6.54
C ARG A 21 -3.82 3.32 8.04
N ASP A 22 -3.94 4.52 8.60
CA ASP A 22 -4.05 4.73 10.04
C ASP A 22 -5.44 4.36 10.59
N ASN A 23 -6.49 4.40 9.75
CA ASN A 23 -7.88 4.24 10.19
C ASN A 23 -8.61 2.97 9.69
N SER A 24 -8.11 2.27 8.67
CA SER A 24 -8.83 1.16 8.01
C SER A 24 -8.66 -0.22 8.66
N GLY A 25 -7.87 -0.31 9.74
CA GLY A 25 -7.54 -1.59 10.37
C GLY A 25 -6.58 -2.46 9.55
N ILE A 26 -5.98 -1.92 8.48
CA ILE A 26 -5.01 -2.66 7.67
C ILE A 26 -3.76 -3.03 8.48
N ILE A 27 -3.34 -2.17 9.43
CA ILE A 27 -2.26 -2.47 10.38
C ILE A 27 -2.61 -3.74 11.17
N ASN A 28 -3.82 -3.80 11.73
CA ASN A 28 -4.29 -4.99 12.47
C ASN A 28 -4.37 -6.22 11.56
N THR A 29 -4.72 -6.06 10.28
CA THR A 29 -4.75 -7.17 9.32
C THR A 29 -3.37 -7.79 9.11
N ILE A 30 -2.31 -6.96 9.10
CA ILE A 30 -0.92 -7.43 9.01
C ILE A 30 -0.53 -8.21 10.28
N GLU A 31 -0.91 -7.72 11.46
CA GLU A 31 -0.66 -8.43 12.72
C GLU A 31 -1.42 -9.76 12.75
N ASP A 32 -2.70 -9.74 12.39
CA ASP A 32 -3.61 -10.88 12.37
C ASP A 32 -3.14 -12.00 11.44
N ILE A 33 -2.70 -11.68 10.21
CA ILE A 33 -2.20 -12.71 9.28
C ILE A 33 -0.92 -13.36 9.80
N ASN A 34 -0.03 -12.57 10.42
CA ASN A 34 1.22 -13.09 10.99
C ASN A 34 0.94 -14.03 12.18
N GLU A 35 0.00 -13.65 13.05
CA GLU A 35 -0.47 -14.53 14.14
C GLU A 35 -1.16 -15.79 13.62
N ALA A 36 -1.99 -15.67 12.59
CA ALA A 36 -2.70 -16.79 11.99
C ALA A 36 -1.75 -17.81 11.36
N ILE A 37 -0.67 -17.36 10.71
CA ILE A 37 0.40 -18.22 10.18
C ILE A 37 1.08 -19.00 11.32
N LEU A 38 1.46 -18.31 12.40
CA LEU A 38 2.08 -18.95 13.57
C LEU A 38 1.15 -20.00 14.22
N GLY A 39 -0.15 -19.70 14.27
CA GLY A 39 -1.18 -20.59 14.78
C GLY A 39 -1.64 -21.68 13.79
N SER A 40 -1.09 -21.72 12.56
CA SER A 40 -1.53 -22.62 11.48
C SER A 40 -3.03 -22.52 11.13
N ASN A 41 -3.64 -21.35 11.34
CA ASN A 41 -5.05 -21.09 11.04
C ASN A 41 -5.22 -20.63 9.58
N MET A 42 -5.27 -21.60 8.66
CA MET A 42 -5.28 -21.34 7.22
C MET A 42 -6.53 -20.59 6.72
N GLU A 43 -7.68 -20.74 7.38
CA GLU A 43 -8.90 -20.00 7.02
C GLU A 43 -8.69 -18.50 7.26
N ARG A 44 -8.21 -18.14 8.46
CA ARG A 44 -7.91 -16.74 8.79
C ARG A 44 -6.79 -16.17 7.92
N VAL A 45 -5.76 -16.97 7.62
CA VAL A 45 -4.68 -16.56 6.69
C VAL A 45 -5.26 -16.16 5.33
N ASN A 46 -6.19 -16.95 4.79
CA ASN A 46 -6.79 -16.65 3.49
C ASN A 46 -7.66 -15.38 3.51
N ASP A 47 -8.43 -15.17 4.56
CA ASP A 47 -9.27 -13.98 4.71
C ASP A 47 -8.45 -12.70 4.83
N ASP A 48 -7.41 -12.71 5.67
CA ASP A 48 -6.54 -11.55 5.85
C ASP A 48 -5.65 -11.32 4.62
N TYR A 49 -5.24 -12.38 3.92
CA TYR A 49 -4.54 -12.27 2.64
C TYR A 49 -5.40 -11.59 1.57
N CYS A 50 -6.71 -11.89 1.47
CA CYS A 50 -7.61 -11.20 0.55
C CYS A 50 -7.67 -9.69 0.82
N LYS A 51 -7.75 -9.29 2.10
CA LYS A 51 -7.73 -7.87 2.49
C LYS A 51 -6.41 -7.18 2.12
N ILE A 52 -5.28 -7.89 2.29
CA ILE A 52 -3.95 -7.40 1.87
C ILE A 52 -3.89 -7.20 0.36
N LEU A 53 -4.45 -8.14 -0.43
CA LEU A 53 -4.53 -7.99 -1.88
C LEU A 53 -5.35 -6.75 -2.28
N ASP A 54 -6.53 -6.56 -1.70
CA ASP A 54 -7.38 -5.40 -1.97
C ASP A 54 -6.67 -4.09 -1.63
N TRP A 55 -5.96 -4.05 -0.50
CA TRP A 55 -5.12 -2.93 -0.11
C TRP A 55 -4.02 -2.66 -1.14
N ASN A 56 -3.28 -3.69 -1.54
CA ASN A 56 -2.21 -3.57 -2.53
C ASN A 56 -2.72 -3.13 -3.90
N PHE A 57 -3.91 -3.56 -4.32
CA PHE A 57 -4.56 -3.06 -5.53
C PHE A 57 -4.87 -1.56 -5.43
N TYR A 58 -5.38 -1.11 -4.28
CA TYR A 58 -5.61 0.31 -4.04
C TYR A 58 -4.32 1.14 -4.11
N VAL A 59 -3.24 0.67 -3.47
CA VAL A 59 -1.91 1.31 -3.54
C VAL A 59 -1.39 1.34 -4.98
N ALA A 60 -1.49 0.23 -5.71
CA ALA A 60 -1.01 0.12 -7.09
C ALA A 60 -1.74 1.07 -8.04
N ASN A 61 -3.03 1.33 -7.83
CA ASN A 61 -3.77 2.31 -8.62
C ASN A 61 -3.22 3.74 -8.44
N ILE A 62 -2.89 4.13 -7.20
CA ILE A 62 -2.30 5.44 -6.90
C ILE A 62 -0.88 5.52 -7.49
N GLU A 63 -0.07 4.48 -7.30
CA GLU A 63 1.28 4.41 -7.88
C GLU A 63 1.26 4.45 -9.41
N GLY A 64 0.29 3.79 -10.04
CA GLY A 64 0.09 3.84 -11.50
C GLY A 64 -0.18 5.25 -12.00
N ALA A 65 -1.02 6.02 -11.28
CA ALA A 65 -1.26 7.42 -11.59
C ALA A 65 0.03 8.27 -11.47
N ARG A 66 0.82 8.03 -10.42
CA ARG A 66 2.14 8.68 -10.24
C ARG A 66 3.08 8.41 -11.41
N ILE A 67 3.20 7.15 -11.82
CA ILE A 67 4.07 6.73 -12.93
C ILE A 67 3.65 7.44 -14.21
N ALA A 68 2.35 7.48 -14.51
CA ALA A 68 1.83 8.16 -15.70
C ALA A 68 2.12 9.67 -15.66
N LEU A 69 1.89 10.32 -14.51
CA LEU A 69 2.14 11.75 -14.34
C LEU A 69 3.64 12.10 -14.45
N ASN A 70 4.51 11.32 -13.82
CA ASN A 70 5.95 11.54 -13.92
C ASN A 70 6.51 11.20 -15.31
N ALA A 71 5.89 10.26 -16.05
CA ALA A 71 6.27 9.99 -17.44
C ALA A 71 5.90 11.16 -18.36
N GLN A 72 4.77 11.81 -18.12
CA GLN A 72 4.30 12.97 -18.89
C GLN A 72 5.00 14.27 -18.47
N PHE A 73 5.26 14.45 -17.17
CA PHE A 73 5.83 15.64 -16.55
C PHE A 73 6.97 15.25 -15.60
N SER A 74 8.14 14.97 -16.17
CA SER A 74 9.30 14.43 -15.45
C SER A 74 9.81 15.31 -14.31
N PHE A 75 9.51 16.60 -14.32
CA PHE A 75 9.91 17.57 -13.30
C PHE A 75 9.03 17.54 -12.04
N LEU A 76 7.88 16.84 -12.03
CA LEU A 76 6.97 16.84 -10.88
C LEU A 76 7.53 16.06 -9.67
N HIS A 77 8.31 15.00 -9.92
CA HIS A 77 8.92 14.16 -8.88
C HIS A 77 7.95 13.74 -7.76
N LEU A 78 6.74 13.34 -8.14
CA LEU A 78 5.68 12.98 -7.17
C LEU A 78 6.11 11.80 -6.28
N PRO A 79 5.77 11.82 -4.97
CA PRO A 79 6.19 10.80 -3.99
C PRO A 79 5.56 9.45 -4.31
N SER A 80 6.28 8.35 -4.10
CA SER A 80 5.78 7.00 -4.40
C SER A 80 4.84 6.47 -3.32
N ALA A 81 3.72 5.87 -3.75
CA ALA A 81 2.80 5.18 -2.87
C ALA A 81 3.26 3.75 -2.53
N MET A 82 4.30 3.23 -3.19
CA MET A 82 4.81 1.87 -2.97
C MET A 82 5.32 1.60 -1.55
N LEU A 83 5.60 2.64 -0.77
CA LEU A 83 5.96 2.50 0.64
C LEU A 83 4.79 1.94 1.48
N PHE A 84 3.55 2.14 1.02
CA PHE A 84 2.34 1.68 1.68
C PHE A 84 1.91 0.29 1.23
N SER A 85 2.54 -0.32 0.22
CA SER A 85 2.21 -1.70 -0.14
C SER A 85 2.67 -2.66 0.96
N ILE A 86 2.04 -3.82 1.03
CA ILE A 86 2.34 -4.87 1.99
C ILE A 86 2.98 -6.02 1.23
N ALA A 87 4.11 -6.51 1.72
CA ALA A 87 4.83 -7.63 1.13
C ALA A 87 5.28 -8.59 2.23
N PHE A 88 5.57 -9.83 1.82
CA PHE A 88 6.17 -10.82 2.70
C PHE A 88 7.67 -10.58 2.77
N ASP A 89 8.17 -10.34 3.97
CA ASP A 89 9.60 -10.29 4.25
C ASP A 89 10.13 -11.72 4.41
N GLU A 90 11.03 -12.10 3.51
CA GLU A 90 11.65 -13.42 3.48
C GLU A 90 12.67 -13.63 4.61
N ASP A 91 13.26 -12.58 5.17
CA ASP A 91 14.24 -12.69 6.26
C ASP A 91 13.53 -12.90 7.59
N GLU A 92 12.51 -12.08 7.88
CA GLU A 92 11.75 -12.16 9.13
C GLU A 92 10.59 -13.17 9.06
N LYS A 93 10.28 -13.68 7.86
CA LYS A 93 9.13 -14.57 7.57
C LYS A 93 7.80 -13.99 8.02
N LYS A 94 7.57 -12.70 7.75
CA LYS A 94 6.38 -11.96 8.15
C LYS A 94 5.88 -11.03 7.06
N TRP A 95 4.57 -10.86 7.00
CA TRP A 95 3.96 -9.77 6.23
C TRP A 95 4.20 -8.45 6.95
N LYS A 96 4.59 -7.41 6.20
CA LYS A 96 4.73 -6.04 6.71
C LYS A 96 4.67 -5.02 5.59
N PHE A 97 4.65 -3.74 5.94
CA PHE A 97 4.71 -2.69 4.92
C PHE A 97 6.07 -2.71 4.22
N ASN A 98 6.07 -2.39 2.93
CA ASN A 98 7.27 -2.38 2.10
C ASN A 98 8.31 -1.36 2.59
N ALA A 99 7.87 -0.28 3.25
CA ALA A 99 8.76 0.68 3.91
C ALA A 99 9.58 0.08 5.09
N GLU A 100 9.19 -1.08 5.61
CA GLU A 100 9.79 -1.74 6.77
C GLU A 100 10.69 -2.93 6.38
N ILE A 101 10.69 -3.30 5.11
CA ILE A 101 11.56 -4.35 4.54
C ILE A 101 12.93 -3.73 4.23
N LYS A 102 14.00 -4.38 4.68
CA LYS A 102 15.39 -3.89 4.56
C LYS A 102 16.16 -4.61 3.47
#